data_AF-A0A2H0DUC3-F1
#
_entry.id   AF-A0A2H0DUC3-F1
#
_cell.length_a   1.000
_cell.length_b   1.000
_cell.length_c   1.000
_cell.angle_alpha   90.00
_cell.angle_beta   90.00
_cell.angle_gamma   90.00
#
_symmetry.space_group_name_H-M   'P 1'
#
loop_
_entity.id
_entity.type
_entity.pdbx_description
1 polymer ?
#
loop_
_entity_poly.entity_id
_entity_poly.type
_entity_poly.pdbx_seq_one_letter_code
_entity_poly.pdbx_strand_id
1 'polypeptide(L)'
;MKPPLYLFWAGVLFFSIGMVFAQELSLTRVGVLSTVGVNYDNISYSGAIPVMEGTASPSSIVYIKIKTSTDATEAASPSGAWSFTPGVLDLGISAIVISSGLQAITFNLNFNATPAATPTATPTASPVPAELLATGVWEYYLPIVGMGLMILFFGKFLKKQMLFWEGRKRS
;
A
#
# COMPACT_ATOMS: atom_id res chain seq x y z
N MET A 1 -49.44 -8.41 -15.25
CA MET A 1 -48.92 -8.55 -13.88
C MET A 1 -47.43 -8.93 -13.95
N LYS A 2 -46.51 -7.97 -13.79
CA LYS A 2 -45.04 -8.18 -13.79
C LYS A 2 -44.33 -7.97 -12.42
N PRO A 3 -44.99 -8.07 -11.24
CA PRO A 3 -44.33 -7.70 -9.98
C PRO A 3 -43.19 -8.65 -9.50
N PRO A 4 -43.13 -9.97 -9.80
CA PRO A 4 -42.13 -10.83 -9.15
C PRO A 4 -40.72 -10.68 -9.75
N LEU A 5 -40.61 -10.25 -11.02
CA LEU A 5 -39.34 -10.17 -11.72
C LEU A 5 -38.48 -8.99 -11.23
N TYR A 6 -39.10 -7.84 -10.91
CA TYR A 6 -38.38 -6.68 -10.38
C TYR A 6 -37.86 -6.92 -8.96
N LEU A 7 -38.62 -7.66 -8.14
CA LEU A 7 -38.22 -8.03 -6.79
C LEU A 7 -37.03 -9.00 -6.82
N PHE A 8 -37.02 -9.92 -7.78
CA PHE A 8 -35.89 -10.81 -8.03
C PHE A 8 -34.63 -10.04 -8.46
N TRP A 9 -34.76 -9.11 -9.42
CA TRP A 9 -33.63 -8.28 -9.86
C TRP A 9 -33.13 -7.32 -8.77
N ALA A 10 -34.03 -6.76 -7.96
CA ALA A 10 -33.66 -5.94 -6.81
C ALA A 10 -32.89 -6.75 -5.76
N GLY A 11 -33.28 -8.00 -5.51
CA GLY A 11 -32.54 -8.91 -4.65
C GLY A 11 -31.14 -9.22 -5.20
N VAL A 12 -31.03 -9.54 -6.50
CA VAL A 12 -29.74 -9.82 -7.15
C VAL A 12 -28.79 -8.62 -7.10
N LEU A 13 -29.30 -7.41 -7.33
CA LEU A 13 -28.50 -6.17 -7.23
C LEU A 13 -28.08 -5.89 -5.78
N PHE A 14 -28.93 -6.18 -4.80
CA PHE A 14 -28.61 -6.02 -3.38
C PHE A 14 -27.52 -7.00 -2.93
N PHE A 15 -27.55 -8.24 -3.41
CA PHE A 15 -26.51 -9.26 -3.15
C PHE A 15 -25.23 -9.06 -3.97
N SER A 16 -25.24 -8.19 -4.99
CA SER A 16 -24.04 -7.87 -5.79
C SER A 16 -23.16 -6.80 -5.14
N ILE A 17 -23.58 -6.23 -4.01
CA ILE A 17 -22.77 -5.30 -3.23
C ILE A 17 -21.80 -6.16 -2.40
N GLY A 18 -20.56 -6.29 -2.88
CA GLY A 18 -19.51 -6.97 -2.12
C GLY A 18 -19.33 -6.29 -0.77
N MET A 19 -19.45 -7.05 0.32
CA MET A 19 -19.16 -6.53 1.66
C MET A 19 -17.66 -6.22 1.74
N VAL A 20 -17.32 -4.94 1.88
CA VAL A 20 -15.95 -4.51 2.18
C VAL A 20 -15.82 -4.47 3.69
N PHE A 21 -15.21 -5.49 4.29
CA PHE A 21 -14.76 -5.39 5.68
C PHE A 21 -13.56 -4.44 5.71
N ALA A 22 -13.64 -3.41 6.56
CA ALA A 22 -12.49 -2.55 6.84
C ALA A 22 -11.41 -3.42 7.52
N GLN A 23 -10.16 -3.35 7.04
CA GLN A 23 -9.06 -4.06 7.69
C GLN A 23 -8.83 -3.48 9.10
N GLU A 24 -8.72 -4.37 10.08
CA GLU A 24 -8.49 -4.04 11.49
C GLU A 24 -7.10 -3.41 11.67
N LEU A 25 -7.01 -2.43 12.57
CA LEU A 25 -5.75 -1.83 12.96
C LEU A 25 -4.96 -2.84 13.79
N SER A 26 -3.80 -3.26 13.30
CA SER A 26 -2.92 -4.18 14.02
C SER A 26 -1.48 -3.68 13.99
N LEU A 27 -0.75 -3.97 15.07
CA LEU A 27 0.70 -3.84 15.13
C LEU A 27 1.27 -5.23 14.89
N THR A 28 2.14 -5.39 13.89
CA THR A 28 2.74 -6.69 13.55
C THR A 28 4.20 -6.79 13.95
N ARG A 29 4.88 -5.63 14.08
CA ARG A 29 6.31 -5.58 14.41
C ARG A 29 6.71 -4.30 15.14
N VAL A 30 7.66 -4.44 16.07
CA VAL A 30 8.45 -3.33 16.66
C VAL A 30 9.93 -3.71 16.61
N GLY A 31 10.67 -3.15 15.65
CA GLY A 31 12.06 -3.50 15.36
C GLY A 31 12.20 -4.98 15.01
N VAL A 32 12.90 -5.76 15.84
CA VAL A 32 13.05 -7.22 15.66
C VAL A 32 11.95 -8.04 16.35
N LEU A 33 11.11 -7.41 17.18
CA LEU A 33 10.03 -8.07 17.90
C LEU A 33 8.80 -8.20 17.00
N SER A 34 8.23 -9.41 16.90
CA SER A 34 6.92 -9.62 16.27
C SER A 34 5.81 -9.48 17.32
N THR A 35 4.73 -8.81 16.94
CA THR A 35 3.53 -8.61 17.77
C THR A 35 2.28 -9.27 17.17
N VAL A 36 2.46 -10.13 16.16
CA VAL A 36 1.35 -10.80 15.49
C VAL A 36 0.60 -11.70 16.47
N GLY A 37 -0.70 -11.42 16.64
CA GLY A 37 -1.59 -12.18 17.50
C GLY A 37 -1.37 -11.99 19.01
N VAL A 38 -0.52 -11.03 19.41
CA VAL A 38 -0.22 -10.75 20.82
C VAL A 38 -0.26 -9.26 21.09
N ASN A 39 -1.10 -8.87 22.05
CA ASN A 39 -1.16 -7.49 22.53
C ASN A 39 -0.14 -7.33 23.66
N TYR A 40 0.83 -6.44 23.46
CA TYR A 40 1.84 -6.12 24.47
C TYR A 40 1.50 -4.78 25.12
N ASP A 41 1.28 -4.77 26.43
CA ASP A 41 1.15 -3.51 27.18
C ASP A 41 2.50 -2.81 27.36
N ASN A 42 3.59 -3.59 27.41
CA ASN A 42 4.95 -3.10 27.62
C ASN A 42 5.94 -3.88 26.74
N ILE A 43 6.75 -3.14 25.98
CA ILE A 43 7.78 -3.68 25.09
C ILE A 43 9.13 -3.14 25.56
N SER A 44 10.08 -4.02 25.88
CA SER A 44 11.47 -3.62 26.11
C SER A 44 12.26 -3.84 24.83
N TYR A 45 12.91 -2.78 24.35
CA TYR A 45 13.67 -2.84 23.11
C TYR A 45 15.08 -2.27 23.30
N SER A 46 16.09 -3.01 22.85
CA SER A 46 17.48 -2.57 22.85
C SER A 46 18.08 -2.57 21.45
N GLY A 47 18.64 -1.44 21.02
CA GLY A 47 19.29 -1.32 19.71
C GLY A 47 19.20 0.10 19.13
N ALA A 48 19.28 0.19 17.80
CA ALA A 48 18.96 1.41 17.05
C ALA A 48 17.45 1.71 17.10
N ILE A 49 17.04 2.93 16.71
CA ILE A 49 15.62 3.33 16.72
C ILE A 49 14.76 2.28 15.98
N PRO A 50 13.72 1.70 16.62
CA PRO A 50 12.94 0.62 16.04
C PRO A 50 11.99 1.12 14.94
N VAL A 51 11.84 0.32 13.89
CA VAL A 51 10.77 0.48 12.89
C VAL A 51 9.50 -0.19 13.44
N MET A 52 8.38 0.52 13.41
CA MET A 52 7.07 -0.03 13.75
C MET A 52 6.32 -0.36 12.47
N GLU A 53 5.76 -1.57 12.40
CA GLU A 53 5.01 -2.03 11.23
C GLU A 53 3.67 -2.62 11.67
N GLY A 54 2.69 -2.51 10.78
CA GLY A 54 1.37 -3.05 11.05
C GLY A 54 0.44 -3.03 9.85
N THR A 55 -0.83 -3.28 10.13
CA THR A 55 -1.92 -3.21 9.16
C THR A 55 -2.97 -2.21 9.60
N ALA A 56 -3.65 -1.58 8.66
CA ALA A 56 -4.78 -0.70 8.87
C ALA A 56 -5.69 -0.77 7.64
N SER A 57 -6.82 -0.08 7.67
CA SER A 57 -7.71 -0.02 6.51
C SER A 57 -6.95 0.47 5.25
N PRO A 58 -7.14 -0.16 4.08
CA PRO A 58 -6.44 0.24 2.85
C PRO A 58 -6.56 1.74 2.57
N SER A 59 -5.42 2.38 2.29
CA SER A 59 -5.34 3.83 2.04
C SER A 59 -5.81 4.73 3.20
N SER A 60 -5.96 4.21 4.42
CA SER A 60 -6.31 5.02 5.59
C SER A 60 -5.11 5.75 6.18
N ILE A 61 -5.39 6.78 6.97
CA ILE A 61 -4.36 7.49 7.74
C ILE A 61 -4.18 6.77 9.08
N VAL A 62 -2.93 6.53 9.44
CA VAL A 62 -2.46 6.02 10.73
C VAL A 62 -1.80 7.19 11.46
N TYR A 63 -2.32 7.52 12.64
CA TYR A 63 -1.77 8.54 13.52
C TYR A 63 -0.91 7.84 14.58
N ILE A 64 0.34 8.25 14.71
CA ILE A 64 1.27 7.71 15.70
C ILE A 64 1.68 8.84 16.63
N LYS A 65 1.38 8.67 17.92
CA LYS A 65 1.77 9.59 18.98
C LYS A 65 2.79 8.93 19.90
N ILE A 66 3.95 9.57 20.06
CA ILE A 66 4.99 9.16 21.01
C ILE A 66 5.08 10.23 22.10
N LYS A 67 4.82 9.81 23.35
CA LYS A 67 4.71 10.69 24.52
C LYS A 67 3.75 11.88 24.26
N THR A 68 4.23 13.10 24.45
CA THR A 68 3.46 14.35 24.34
C THR A 68 3.85 15.21 23.14
N SER A 69 4.94 14.90 22.42
CA SER A 69 5.53 15.82 21.44
C SER A 69 5.56 15.34 20.00
N THR A 70 5.54 14.02 19.76
CA THR A 70 5.72 13.48 18.41
C THR A 70 4.39 12.94 17.91
N ASP A 71 3.69 13.75 17.12
CA ASP A 71 2.54 13.31 16.35
C ASP A 71 3.02 13.10 14.90
N ALA A 72 2.96 11.86 14.43
CA ALA A 72 3.26 11.48 13.05
C ALA A 72 2.00 10.96 12.36
N THR A 73 1.92 11.17 11.05
CA THR A 73 0.82 10.69 10.22
C THR A 73 1.38 9.88 9.06
N GLU A 74 1.04 8.61 9.00
CA GLU A 74 1.47 7.71 7.92
C GLU A 74 0.24 7.22 7.16
N ALA A 75 0.34 7.17 5.83
CA ALA A 75 -0.72 6.59 5.01
C ALA A 75 -0.48 5.08 4.86
N ALA A 76 -1.49 4.28 5.20
CA ALA A 76 -1.48 2.86 4.88
C ALA A 76 -1.46 2.67 3.36
N SER A 77 -0.71 1.68 2.89
CA SER A 77 -0.68 1.31 1.48
C SER A 77 -2.06 0.86 0.98
N PRO A 78 -2.26 0.70 -0.35
CA PRO A 78 -3.49 0.10 -0.90
C PRO A 78 -3.75 -1.34 -0.44
N SER A 79 -2.74 -2.01 0.13
CA SER A 79 -2.85 -3.33 0.75
C SER A 79 -3.13 -3.28 2.26
N GLY A 80 -3.13 -2.08 2.84
CA GLY A 80 -3.34 -1.83 4.27
C GLY A 80 -2.08 -1.89 5.15
N ALA A 81 -0.93 -2.28 4.59
CA ALA A 81 0.34 -2.24 5.33
C ALA A 81 0.81 -0.79 5.59
N TRP A 82 1.32 -0.53 6.78
CA TRP A 82 1.97 0.74 7.17
C TRP A 82 3.31 0.48 7.87
N SER A 83 4.23 1.45 7.77
CA SER A 83 5.55 1.40 8.40
C SER A 83 5.94 2.79 8.87
N PHE A 84 6.47 2.90 10.09
CA PHE A 84 6.86 4.15 10.69
C PHE A 84 8.19 4.00 11.42
N THR A 85 9.13 4.92 11.16
CA THR A 85 10.41 5.01 11.88
C THR A 85 10.48 6.35 12.59
N PRO A 86 10.53 6.38 13.94
CA PRO A 86 10.72 7.61 14.68
C PRO A 86 12.02 8.32 14.29
N GLY A 87 12.01 9.65 14.16
CA GLY A 87 13.24 10.41 13.92
C GLY A 87 14.14 10.47 15.15
N VAL A 88 13.54 10.61 16.33
CA VAL A 88 14.21 10.62 17.63
C VAL A 88 13.35 9.84 18.62
N LEU A 89 13.99 9.07 19.49
CA LEU A 89 13.33 8.35 20.57
C LEU A 89 14.16 8.48 21.84
N ASP A 90 13.55 8.99 22.91
CA ASP A 90 14.22 9.14 24.20
C ASP A 90 14.49 7.78 24.84
N LEU A 91 15.59 7.72 25.60
CA LEU A 91 15.89 6.58 26.46
C LEU A 91 14.83 6.42 27.56
N GLY A 92 14.54 5.16 27.89
CA GLY A 92 13.57 4.77 28.91
C GLY A 92 12.16 4.59 28.35
N ILE A 93 11.17 4.74 29.24
CA ILE A 93 9.77 4.43 28.94
C ILE A 93 9.12 5.57 28.16
N SER A 94 8.52 5.23 27.03
CA SER A 94 7.73 6.11 26.17
C SER A 94 6.36 5.50 25.90
N ALA A 95 5.28 6.22 26.21
CA ALA A 95 3.94 5.80 25.84
C ALA A 95 3.72 6.02 24.34
N ILE A 96 3.26 4.99 23.64
CA ILE A 96 2.96 5.01 22.21
C ILE A 96 1.48 4.76 22.01
N VAL A 97 0.84 5.63 21.24
CA VAL A 97 -0.56 5.50 20.83
C VAL A 97 -0.61 5.52 19.31
N ILE A 98 -1.14 4.47 18.71
CA ILE A 98 -1.35 4.33 17.26
C ILE A 98 -2.84 4.29 17.03
N SER A 99 -3.38 5.15 16.16
CA SER A 99 -4.81 5.16 15.86
C SER A 99 -5.09 5.25 14.36
N SER A 100 -6.21 4.63 13.96
CA SER A 100 -6.72 4.73 12.59
C SER A 100 -8.24 4.57 12.62
N GLY A 101 -8.96 5.58 12.12
CA GLY A 101 -10.42 5.64 12.22
C GLY A 101 -10.89 5.61 13.68
N LEU A 102 -11.64 4.59 14.06
CA LEU A 102 -12.18 4.39 15.42
C LEU A 102 -11.31 3.47 16.30
N GLN A 103 -10.21 2.95 15.76
CA GLN A 103 -9.37 1.95 16.43
C GLN A 103 -8.11 2.61 17.00
N ALA A 104 -7.64 2.11 18.15
CA ALA A 104 -6.41 2.56 18.77
C ALA A 104 -5.66 1.41 19.45
N ILE A 105 -4.33 1.44 19.35
CA ILE A 105 -3.39 0.54 20.02
C ILE A 105 -2.52 1.41 20.94
N THR A 106 -2.42 1.01 22.20
CA THR A 106 -1.62 1.72 23.20
C THR A 106 -0.66 0.76 23.87
N PHE A 107 0.62 1.12 23.96
CA PHE A 107 1.63 0.36 24.68
C PHE A 107 2.76 1.26 25.17
N ASN A 108 3.51 0.78 26.16
CA ASN A 108 4.74 1.43 26.63
C ASN A 108 5.96 0.80 25.95
N LEU A 109 6.80 1.62 25.32
CA LEU A 109 8.10 1.20 24.79
C LEU A 109 9.20 1.64 25.76
N ASN A 110 9.85 0.69 26.41
CA ASN A 110 11.08 0.91 27.15
C ASN A 110 12.28 0.81 26.20
N PHE A 111 12.73 1.95 25.69
CA PHE A 111 13.83 2.03 24.74
C PHE A 111 15.16 2.15 25.48
N ASN A 112 16.01 1.14 25.33
CA ASN A 112 17.38 1.19 25.83
C ASN A 112 18.32 1.23 24.63
N ALA A 113 18.77 2.43 24.24
CA ALA A 113 19.67 2.53 23.11
C ALA A 113 20.96 1.76 23.44
N THR A 114 21.28 0.79 22.59
CA THR A 114 22.68 0.44 22.41
C THR A 114 23.21 1.50 21.46
N PRO A 115 24.38 2.11 21.69
CA PRO A 115 24.94 3.03 20.71
C PRO A 115 25.03 2.31 19.36
N ALA A 116 24.08 2.60 18.49
CA ALA A 116 24.27 2.43 17.07
C ALA A 116 25.51 3.27 16.77
N ALA A 117 26.55 2.64 16.20
CA ALA A 117 27.76 3.36 15.82
C ALA A 117 27.34 4.68 15.18
N THR A 118 27.80 5.79 15.75
CA THR A 118 27.62 7.11 15.15
C THR A 118 27.97 6.95 13.68
N PRO A 119 27.06 7.24 12.72
CA PRO A 119 27.49 7.32 11.35
C PRO A 119 28.47 8.49 11.29
N THR A 120 29.77 8.21 11.38
CA THR A 120 30.81 9.14 10.96
C THR A 120 30.67 9.23 9.46
N ALA A 121 29.84 10.16 8.99
CA ALA A 121 29.88 10.59 7.62
C ALA A 121 31.23 11.25 7.38
N THR A 122 32.21 10.47 6.91
CA THR A 122 33.35 11.04 6.21
C THR A 122 32.82 11.49 4.86
N PRO A 123 32.87 12.78 4.50
CA PRO A 123 32.44 13.22 3.18
C PRO A 123 33.34 12.54 2.14
N THR A 124 32.80 11.50 1.50
CA THR A 124 33.40 10.90 0.32
C THR A 124 32.88 11.71 -0.85
N ALA A 125 33.80 12.26 -1.66
CA ALA A 125 33.46 13.08 -2.82
C ALA A 125 32.37 12.41 -3.66
N SER A 126 31.42 13.24 -4.11
CA SER A 126 30.28 12.86 -4.95
C SER A 126 30.73 11.94 -6.10
N PRO A 127 30.32 10.65 -6.13
CA PRO A 127 30.56 9.85 -7.31
C PRO A 127 29.70 10.41 -8.45
N VAL A 128 30.33 10.61 -9.60
CA VAL A 128 29.70 10.92 -10.88
C VAL A 128 28.42 10.10 -11.04
N PRO A 129 27.27 10.70 -11.37
CA PRO A 129 25.99 10.00 -11.40
C PRO A 129 26.04 8.84 -12.39
N ALA A 130 26.07 7.62 -11.86
CA ALA A 130 25.70 6.43 -12.61
C ALA A 130 24.17 6.44 -12.79
N GLU A 131 23.78 6.09 -14.00
CA GLU A 131 22.50 6.38 -14.63
C GLU A 131 21.25 6.08 -13.79
N LEU A 132 20.27 6.98 -13.92
CA LEU A 132 18.88 6.81 -13.51
C LEU A 132 18.44 5.36 -13.78
N LEU A 133 18.11 4.58 -12.73
CA LEU A 133 17.41 3.32 -12.94
C LEU A 133 16.13 3.65 -13.71
N ALA A 134 16.11 3.24 -14.97
CA ALA A 134 14.96 3.31 -15.84
C ALA A 134 13.89 2.34 -15.33
N THR A 135 13.28 2.63 -14.18
CA THR A 135 11.96 2.12 -13.81
C THR A 135 10.90 3.04 -14.40
N GLY A 136 11.05 3.31 -15.70
CA GLY A 136 9.92 3.72 -16.51
C GLY A 136 8.94 2.55 -16.53
N VAL A 137 7.70 2.82 -16.14
CA VAL A 137 6.57 1.91 -16.08
C VAL A 137 6.21 1.41 -17.50
N TRP A 138 7.11 0.71 -18.18
CA TRP A 138 6.93 0.27 -19.57
C TRP A 138 6.12 -1.01 -19.68
N GLU A 139 6.09 -1.79 -18.60
CA GLU A 139 5.41 -3.09 -18.54
C GLU A 139 3.88 -2.95 -18.62
N TYR A 140 3.32 -1.82 -18.18
CA TYR A 140 1.88 -1.54 -18.28
C TYR A 140 1.44 -0.98 -19.64
N TYR A 141 2.30 -0.24 -20.36
CA TYR A 141 1.91 0.38 -21.64
C TYR A 141 2.09 -0.57 -22.83
N LEU A 142 3.03 -1.52 -22.78
CA LEU A 142 3.28 -2.49 -23.85
C LEU A 142 2.03 -3.29 -24.27
N PRO A 143 1.23 -3.84 -23.34
CA PRO A 143 -0.02 -4.52 -23.70
C PRO A 143 -1.06 -3.59 -24.34
N ILE A 144 -1.18 -2.35 -23.85
CA ILE A 144 -2.18 -1.38 -24.34
C ILE A 144 -1.83 -0.89 -25.75
N VAL A 145 -0.56 -0.54 -25.99
CA VAL A 145 -0.07 -0.13 -27.31
C VAL A 145 -0.14 -1.30 -28.30
N GLY A 146 0.22 -2.51 -27.86
CA GLY A 146 0.10 -3.72 -28.67
C GLY A 146 -1.35 -4.02 -29.08
N MET A 147 -2.29 -3.92 -28.14
CA MET A 147 -3.72 -4.15 -28.41
C MET A 147 -4.29 -3.08 -29.34
N GLY A 148 -3.91 -1.81 -29.16
CA GLY A 148 -4.31 -0.71 -30.04
C GLY A 148 -3.83 -0.89 -31.49
N LEU A 149 -2.57 -1.32 -31.67
CA LEU A 149 -2.04 -1.64 -32.99
C LEU A 149 -2.76 -2.84 -33.63
N MET A 150 -3.04 -3.89 -32.86
CA MET A 150 -3.79 -5.05 -33.36
C MET A 150 -5.18 -4.66 -33.87
N ILE A 151 -5.92 -3.83 -33.14
CA ILE A 151 -7.24 -3.36 -33.57
C ILE A 151 -7.15 -2.54 -34.88
N LEU A 152 -6.15 -1.66 -34.99
CA LEU A 152 -5.95 -0.85 -36.20
C LEU A 152 -5.61 -1.70 -37.42
N PHE A 153 -4.72 -2.69 -37.28
CA PHE A 153 -4.35 -3.59 -38.38
C PHE A 153 -5.49 -4.54 -38.75
N PHE A 154 -6.25 -5.03 -37.77
CA PHE A 154 -7.40 -5.89 -38.01
C PHE A 154 -8.52 -5.14 -38.77
N GLY A 155 -8.78 -3.88 -38.42
CA GLY A 155 -9.72 -3.02 -39.15
C GLY A 155 -9.29 -2.77 -40.61
N LYS A 156 -8.00 -2.49 -40.85
CA LYS A 156 -7.46 -2.36 -42.21
C LYS A 156 -7.53 -3.66 -43.01
N PHE A 157 -7.29 -4.80 -42.36
CA PHE A 157 -7.39 -6.12 -42.98
C PHE A 157 -8.84 -6.45 -43.38
N LEU A 158 -9.80 -6.22 -42.49
CA LEU A 158 -11.24 -6.41 -42.77
C LEU A 158 -11.71 -5.55 -43.95
N LYS A 159 -11.27 -4.30 -44.04
CA LYS A 159 -11.60 -3.41 -45.19
C LYS A 159 -11.07 -3.96 -46.51
N LYS A 160 -9.84 -4.48 -46.54
CA LYS A 160 -9.27 -5.10 -47.75
C LYS A 160 -10.03 -6.37 -48.14
N GLN A 161 -10.41 -7.19 -47.16
CA GLN A 161 -11.25 -8.36 -47.40
C GLN A 161 -12.61 -7.96 -47.97
N MET A 162 -13.32 -6.98 -47.40
CA MET A 162 -14.61 -6.52 -47.94
C MET A 162 -14.52 -6.07 -49.40
N LEU A 163 -13.51 -5.26 -49.75
CA LEU A 163 -13.31 -4.79 -51.13
C LEU A 163 -13.03 -5.94 -52.12
N PHE A 164 -12.27 -6.95 -51.71
CA PHE A 164 -12.02 -8.14 -52.53
C PHE A 164 -13.31 -8.96 -52.76
N TRP A 165 -14.15 -9.10 -51.73
CA TRP A 165 -15.41 -9.83 -51.81
C TRP A 165 -16.46 -9.08 -52.64
N GLU A 166 -16.42 -7.75 -52.62
CA GLU A 166 -17.33 -6.89 -53.39
C GLU A 166 -16.90 -6.79 -54.87
N GLY A 167 -15.60 -6.83 -55.16
CA GLY A 167 -15.06 -6.98 -56.51
C GLY A 167 -15.41 -8.32 -57.16
N ARG A 168 -15.49 -9.40 -56.37
CA ARG A 168 -15.90 -10.73 -56.84
C ARG A 168 -17.41 -10.85 -57.13
N LYS A 169 -18.25 -9.95 -56.61
CA LYS A 169 -19.71 -9.93 -56.88
C LYS A 169 -20.10 -9.17 -58.16
N ARG A 170 -19.17 -8.50 -58.82
CA ARG A 170 -19.41 -7.70 -60.05
C ARG A 170 -18.72 -8.26 -61.31
N SER A 171 -18.20 -9.48 -61.26
CA SER A 171 -17.72 -10.21 -62.44
C SER A 171 -18.64 -11.38 -62.77
#